data_AF-A0A953Z325-F1
#
_entry.id   AF-A0A953Z325-F1
#
_cell.length_a   1.000
_cell.length_b   1.000
_cell.length_c   1.000
_cell.angle_alpha   90.00
_cell.angle_beta   90.00
_cell.angle_gamma   90.00
#
_symmetry.space_group_name_H-M   'P 1'
#
loop_
_entity.id
_entity.type
_entity.pdbx_description
1 polymer ?
#
loop_
_entity_poly.entity_id
_entity_poly.type
_entity_poly.pdbx_seq_one_letter_code
_entity_poly.pdbx_strand_id
1 'polypeptide(L)'
;MSGKFLTTCFCALLAVLGAATASGAEIVIQKNYGSSTNVYPFYYHMFRYQFVIQAADFGGETGKISEFGFQFSYAPRNITYPNAEIRMGQTAKTPSSFSSTYAQNYDLDGPVTVKSGGLTVNTTTSPQYIRFVLDQPYNYDGQGNLTVEIYMPTAPSSTSYPGFRYGSNSASCRVYSYNNSTATSGSKGTNFAQNWEMLLETGSTWTGANSSDWNDPGNWDGEIPTFELGAEIPDAATTPNDPVLPDGGEAQGLALLSNSVVLGSTGTFKVFEDWENEGGIYSPQGTVIEYAGSGKQSITSGLNSIGSIRISNTSDTVTFVDECSAANTGTFALDQGSVLKFDSDTLNFTGVTFQNAGTINLGLDGGGTVVTLQSITTSGQNLGNVAISVLDAMDS
;
A
#
# COMPACT_ATOMS: atom_id res chain seq x y z
N MET A 1 42.27 -21.30 -30.29
CA MET A 1 41.60 -20.05 -29.87
C MET A 1 40.11 -20.33 -29.75
N SER A 2 39.64 -20.73 -28.56
CA SER A 2 38.21 -21.00 -28.33
C SER A 2 37.60 -19.83 -27.56
N GLY A 3 36.81 -19.01 -28.24
CA GLY A 3 36.04 -17.94 -27.62
C GLY A 3 34.87 -18.51 -26.85
N LYS A 4 34.90 -18.40 -25.52
CA LYS A 4 33.74 -18.63 -24.66
C LYS A 4 32.88 -17.37 -24.69
N PHE A 5 31.70 -17.46 -25.27
CA PHE A 5 30.66 -16.45 -25.11
C PHE A 5 30.10 -16.56 -23.69
N LEU A 6 30.31 -15.51 -22.90
CA LEU A 6 29.69 -15.34 -21.58
C LEU A 6 28.31 -14.71 -21.81
N THR A 7 27.25 -15.51 -21.68
CA THR A 7 25.87 -15.01 -21.70
C THR A 7 25.55 -14.47 -20.31
N THR A 8 25.64 -13.16 -20.15
CA THR A 8 25.22 -12.47 -18.93
C THR A 8 23.69 -12.49 -18.84
N CYS A 9 23.14 -13.29 -17.93
CA CYS A 9 21.74 -13.17 -17.53
C CYS A 9 21.58 -11.89 -16.72
N PHE A 10 20.81 -10.94 -17.24
CA PHE A 10 20.35 -9.76 -16.51
C PHE A 10 19.19 -10.20 -15.61
N CYS A 11 19.48 -10.61 -14.38
CA CYS A 11 18.48 -10.60 -13.32
C CYS A 11 18.37 -9.15 -12.85
N ALA A 12 17.27 -8.48 -13.16
CA ALA A 12 16.96 -7.20 -12.53
C ALA A 12 16.71 -7.48 -11.04
N LEU A 13 17.73 -7.29 -10.23
CA LEU A 13 17.60 -7.18 -8.79
C LEU A 13 16.93 -5.82 -8.56
N LEU A 14 15.61 -5.85 -8.31
CA LEU A 14 14.90 -4.68 -7.80
C LEU A 14 15.43 -4.46 -6.39
N ALA A 15 16.46 -3.63 -6.26
CA ALA A 15 16.88 -3.14 -4.96
C ALA A 15 15.77 -2.20 -4.50
N VAL A 16 14.92 -2.68 -3.59
CA VAL A 16 13.99 -1.85 -2.82
C VAL A 16 14.87 -0.99 -1.91
N LEU A 17 15.36 0.11 -2.45
CA LEU A 17 15.71 1.27 -1.61
C LEU A 17 14.39 1.69 -1.00
N GLY A 18 14.30 1.66 0.33
CA GLY A 18 13.10 2.02 1.10
C GLY A 18 12.79 3.51 1.00
N ALA A 19 12.48 3.98 -0.21
CA ALA A 19 11.65 5.14 -0.39
C ALA A 19 10.30 4.80 0.21
N ALA A 20 9.85 5.62 1.15
CA ALA A 20 8.46 5.58 1.60
C ALA A 20 7.57 5.60 0.36
N THR A 21 6.71 4.60 0.22
CA THR A 21 5.67 4.61 -0.80
C THR A 21 4.66 5.66 -0.36
N ALA A 22 4.52 6.73 -1.14
CA ALA A 22 3.52 7.76 -0.89
C ALA A 22 2.16 7.11 -0.65
N SER A 23 1.46 7.58 0.40
CA SER A 23 0.11 7.14 0.72
C SER A 23 -0.80 7.36 -0.49
N GLY A 24 -1.46 6.30 -0.98
CA GLY A 24 -2.27 6.36 -2.20
C GLY A 24 -1.57 5.89 -3.48
N ALA A 25 -0.32 5.43 -3.39
CA ALA A 25 0.37 4.89 -4.55
C ALA A 25 -0.31 3.62 -5.11
N GLU A 26 -0.61 3.63 -6.40
CA GLU A 26 -0.92 2.43 -7.16
C GLU A 26 0.35 1.58 -7.32
N ILE A 27 0.41 0.43 -6.67
CA ILE A 27 1.51 -0.52 -6.80
C ILE A 27 1.15 -1.58 -7.82
N VAL A 28 1.91 -1.61 -8.92
CA VAL A 28 1.82 -2.70 -9.90
C VAL A 28 2.67 -3.88 -9.40
N ILE A 29 2.00 -4.92 -8.90
CA ILE A 29 2.66 -6.16 -8.51
C ILE A 29 2.61 -7.13 -9.68
N GLN A 30 3.78 -7.51 -10.19
CA GLN A 30 3.90 -8.37 -11.36
C GLN A 30 4.84 -9.53 -11.08
N LYS A 31 4.46 -10.73 -11.53
CA LYS A 31 5.34 -11.89 -11.51
C LYS A 31 5.45 -12.54 -12.88
N ASN A 32 6.67 -12.60 -13.39
CA ASN A 32 7.02 -13.35 -14.60
C ASN A 32 7.70 -14.66 -14.22
N TYR A 33 7.09 -15.78 -14.58
CA TYR A 33 7.66 -17.11 -14.33
C TYR A 33 8.36 -17.71 -15.56
N GLY A 34 8.17 -17.14 -16.76
CA GLY A 34 8.90 -17.54 -17.97
C GLY A 34 8.21 -17.16 -19.29
N SER A 35 8.64 -17.80 -20.38
CA SER A 35 8.23 -17.50 -21.77
C SER A 35 7.47 -18.62 -22.49
N SER A 36 7.10 -19.71 -21.80
CA SER A 36 6.36 -20.83 -22.40
C SER A 36 4.97 -20.37 -22.83
N THR A 37 4.57 -20.67 -24.06
CA THR A 37 3.35 -20.14 -24.69
C THR A 37 2.12 -21.04 -24.57
N ASN A 38 2.03 -21.83 -23.50
CA ASN A 38 1.00 -22.85 -23.35
C ASN A 38 -0.40 -22.25 -23.06
N VAL A 39 -1.46 -22.97 -23.44
CA VAL A 39 -2.85 -22.44 -23.49
C VAL A 39 -3.64 -22.87 -22.27
N TYR A 40 -3.50 -22.17 -21.15
CA TYR A 40 -4.33 -22.33 -19.96
C TYR A 40 -4.44 -20.96 -19.27
N PRO A 41 -5.54 -20.59 -18.58
CA PRO A 41 -6.67 -21.41 -18.15
C PRO A 41 -7.91 -21.30 -19.04
N PHE A 42 -7.95 -20.32 -19.95
CA PHE A 42 -9.11 -20.07 -20.79
C PHE A 42 -9.11 -20.98 -22.03
N TYR A 43 -9.60 -22.20 -21.82
CA TYR A 43 -9.88 -23.16 -22.89
C TYR A 43 -11.36 -23.02 -23.32
N TYR A 44 -11.75 -23.55 -24.50
CA TYR A 44 -13.13 -23.45 -25.05
C TYR A 44 -14.18 -24.30 -24.31
N HIS A 45 -13.89 -24.67 -23.07
CA HIS A 45 -14.70 -25.53 -22.24
C HIS A 45 -14.99 -24.84 -20.92
N MET A 46 -16.08 -25.26 -20.28
CA MET A 46 -16.27 -24.99 -18.86
C MET A 46 -14.98 -25.34 -18.11
N PHE A 47 -14.47 -24.39 -17.33
CA PHE A 47 -13.26 -24.62 -16.55
C PHE A 47 -13.38 -24.00 -15.18
N ARG A 48 -12.60 -24.58 -14.27
CA ARG A 48 -12.35 -24.01 -12.96
C ARG A 48 -10.84 -24.06 -12.75
N TYR A 49 -10.25 -22.92 -12.48
CA TYR A 49 -8.81 -22.76 -12.36
C TYR A 49 -8.52 -21.99 -11.09
N GLN A 50 -7.64 -22.50 -10.25
CA GLN A 50 -7.26 -21.83 -9.01
C GLN A 50 -5.75 -21.90 -8.83
N PHE A 51 -5.15 -20.84 -8.33
CA PHE A 51 -3.73 -20.75 -8.04
C PHE A 51 -3.50 -19.87 -6.82
N VAL A 52 -2.28 -19.92 -6.30
CA VAL A 52 -1.87 -19.17 -5.12
C VAL A 52 -0.74 -18.22 -5.48
N ILE A 53 -0.85 -16.98 -5.02
CA ILE A 53 0.18 -15.94 -5.06
C ILE A 53 0.73 -15.81 -3.64
N GLN A 54 2.05 -15.90 -3.48
CA GLN A 54 2.63 -15.96 -2.14
C GLN A 54 2.63 -14.57 -1.49
N ALA A 55 2.47 -14.49 -0.17
CA ALA A 55 2.54 -13.21 0.55
C ALA A 55 3.87 -12.46 0.29
N ALA A 56 4.97 -13.21 0.16
CA ALA A 56 6.27 -12.64 -0.20
C ALA A 56 6.32 -12.01 -1.60
N ASP A 57 5.42 -12.37 -2.51
CA ASP A 57 5.31 -11.71 -3.82
C ASP A 57 4.71 -10.29 -3.71
N PHE A 58 4.05 -9.97 -2.59
CA PHE A 58 3.55 -8.63 -2.29
C PHE A 58 4.59 -7.74 -1.62
N GLY A 59 5.78 -8.24 -1.28
CA GLY A 59 6.83 -7.41 -0.66
C GLY A 59 6.52 -6.93 0.76
N GLY A 60 5.45 -7.41 1.38
CA GLY A 60 4.94 -6.91 2.66
C GLY A 60 3.78 -5.93 2.53
N GLU A 61 3.42 -5.55 1.31
CA GLU A 61 2.31 -4.63 1.05
C GLU A 61 0.94 -5.25 1.35
N THR A 62 0.04 -4.39 1.82
CA THR A 62 -1.38 -4.65 2.08
C THR A 62 -2.21 -3.62 1.34
N GLY A 63 -3.46 -3.93 0.99
CA GLY A 63 -4.31 -2.95 0.34
C GLY A 63 -5.40 -3.55 -0.53
N LYS A 64 -6.02 -2.70 -1.33
CA LYS A 64 -7.16 -3.03 -2.16
C LYS A 64 -6.71 -3.39 -3.57
N ILE A 65 -7.00 -4.62 -4.00
CA ILE A 65 -6.77 -5.06 -5.37
C ILE A 65 -7.96 -4.61 -6.21
N SER A 66 -7.76 -3.71 -7.16
CA SER A 66 -8.81 -3.15 -8.03
C SER A 66 -8.73 -3.67 -9.47
N GLU A 67 -7.54 -4.07 -9.91
CA GLU A 67 -7.33 -4.71 -11.19
C GLU A 67 -6.52 -5.99 -11.04
N PHE A 68 -6.88 -6.99 -11.83
CA PHE A 68 -6.14 -8.23 -11.90
C PHE A 68 -6.01 -8.71 -13.34
N GLY A 69 -4.81 -9.18 -13.72
CA GLY A 69 -4.48 -9.46 -15.10
C GLY A 69 -3.51 -10.60 -15.32
N PHE A 70 -3.45 -11.02 -16.59
CA PHE A 70 -2.55 -12.07 -17.06
C PHE A 70 -1.71 -11.58 -18.24
N GLN A 71 -0.52 -12.14 -18.41
CA GLN A 71 0.27 -11.92 -19.61
C GLN A 71 -0.08 -12.90 -20.73
N PHE A 72 -0.39 -12.37 -21.90
CA PHE A 72 -0.72 -13.15 -23.10
C PHE A 72 0.49 -13.26 -24.03
N SER A 73 0.68 -14.45 -24.63
CA SER A 73 1.83 -14.82 -25.48
C SER A 73 1.68 -14.45 -26.94
N TYR A 74 0.46 -14.36 -27.42
CA TYR A 74 0.08 -13.99 -28.78
C TYR A 74 -1.04 -12.98 -28.63
N ALA A 75 -1.22 -12.07 -29.59
CA ALA A 75 -2.35 -11.16 -29.55
C ALA A 75 -3.65 -11.98 -29.73
N PRO A 76 -4.46 -12.23 -28.70
CA PRO A 76 -5.78 -12.80 -28.89
C PRO A 76 -6.58 -11.99 -29.91
N ARG A 77 -7.34 -12.71 -30.74
CA ARG A 77 -8.53 -12.15 -31.41
C ARG A 77 -9.49 -11.70 -30.29
N ASN A 78 -10.34 -10.70 -30.54
CA ASN A 78 -11.40 -10.29 -29.63
C ASN A 78 -12.20 -11.52 -29.14
N ILE A 79 -11.89 -12.01 -27.94
CA ILE A 79 -12.55 -13.16 -27.32
C ILE A 79 -13.27 -12.66 -26.09
N THR A 80 -14.54 -13.02 -25.98
CA THR A 80 -15.36 -12.78 -24.79
C THR A 80 -15.68 -14.12 -24.14
N TYR A 81 -15.36 -14.25 -22.86
CA TYR A 81 -15.76 -15.37 -22.01
C TYR A 81 -17.07 -15.00 -21.30
N PRO A 82 -18.23 -15.51 -21.77
CA PRO A 82 -19.49 -15.20 -21.15
C PRO A 82 -19.56 -15.84 -19.76
N ASN A 83 -20.09 -15.09 -18.79
CA ASN A 83 -20.33 -15.56 -17.42
C ASN A 83 -19.06 -16.03 -16.69
N ALA A 84 -17.89 -15.55 -17.06
CA ALA A 84 -16.68 -15.85 -16.30
C ALA A 84 -16.67 -15.05 -15.00
N GLU A 85 -16.11 -15.66 -13.97
CA GLU A 85 -15.95 -15.07 -12.66
C GLU A 85 -14.48 -15.11 -12.25
N ILE A 86 -14.05 -14.06 -11.56
CA ILE A 86 -12.81 -14.06 -10.80
C ILE A 86 -13.21 -14.03 -9.34
N ARG A 87 -12.67 -14.96 -8.55
CA ARG A 87 -12.87 -15.04 -7.11
C ARG A 87 -11.54 -14.97 -6.40
N MET A 88 -11.49 -14.24 -5.31
CA MET A 88 -10.29 -14.06 -4.50
C MET A 88 -10.58 -14.45 -3.06
N GLY A 89 -9.53 -14.79 -2.33
CA GLY A 89 -9.57 -15.15 -0.92
C GLY A 89 -8.14 -15.41 -0.42
N GLN A 90 -7.94 -15.56 0.87
CA GLN A 90 -6.67 -15.79 1.52
C GLN A 90 -6.52 -17.21 2.04
N THR A 91 -5.27 -17.64 2.07
CA THR A 91 -4.90 -18.95 2.59
C THR A 91 -3.54 -18.97 3.28
N ALA A 92 -3.42 -19.75 4.35
CA ALA A 92 -2.13 -20.07 4.96
C ALA A 92 -1.34 -21.09 4.12
N LYS A 93 -1.95 -21.68 3.08
CA LYS A 93 -1.33 -22.73 2.27
C LYS A 93 -0.29 -22.18 1.31
N THR A 94 0.81 -22.91 1.20
CA THR A 94 1.88 -22.68 0.24
C THR A 94 1.61 -23.48 -1.05
N PRO A 95 2.36 -23.26 -2.13
CA PRO A 95 2.29 -24.11 -3.32
C PRO A 95 2.38 -25.62 -3.04
N SER A 96 3.20 -26.04 -2.06
CA SER A 96 3.35 -27.45 -1.71
C SER A 96 2.13 -28.02 -0.96
N SER A 97 1.50 -27.23 -0.09
CA SER A 97 0.33 -27.64 0.72
C SER A 97 -1.03 -27.34 0.09
N PHE A 98 -1.07 -26.65 -1.06
CA PHE A 98 -2.30 -26.35 -1.79
C PHE A 98 -3.11 -27.62 -2.13
N SER A 99 -4.40 -27.65 -1.83
CA SER A 99 -5.26 -28.84 -2.01
C SER A 99 -5.73 -28.98 -3.45
N SER A 100 -6.00 -30.20 -3.91
CA SER A 100 -6.74 -30.44 -5.15
C SER A 100 -8.23 -30.12 -5.03
N THR A 101 -8.74 -29.87 -3.82
CA THR A 101 -10.15 -29.51 -3.56
C THR A 101 -10.27 -27.99 -3.42
N TYR A 102 -10.98 -27.33 -4.35
CA TYR A 102 -11.02 -25.87 -4.46
C TYR A 102 -11.44 -25.16 -3.17
N ALA A 103 -12.53 -25.63 -2.55
CA ALA A 103 -13.09 -25.02 -1.35
C ALA A 103 -12.15 -25.12 -0.13
N GLN A 104 -11.19 -26.04 -0.15
CA GLN A 104 -10.23 -26.16 0.96
C GLN A 104 -9.11 -25.12 0.88
N ASN A 105 -8.96 -24.38 -0.23
CA ASN A 105 -7.87 -23.43 -0.45
C ASN A 105 -8.21 -21.98 -0.05
N TYR A 106 -9.31 -21.83 0.67
CA TYR A 106 -9.81 -20.59 1.27
C TYR A 106 -9.94 -20.86 2.77
N ASP A 107 -8.82 -20.87 3.49
CA ASP A 107 -8.77 -21.29 4.90
C ASP A 107 -8.51 -20.15 5.89
N LEU A 108 -8.30 -18.92 5.39
CA LEU A 108 -8.26 -17.70 6.20
C LEU A 108 -9.55 -16.89 6.04
N ASP A 109 -10.04 -16.76 4.81
CA ASP A 109 -11.35 -16.20 4.50
C ASP A 109 -12.12 -17.13 3.54
N GLY A 110 -13.38 -16.80 3.26
CA GLY A 110 -14.13 -17.45 2.18
C GLY A 110 -13.89 -16.76 0.83
N PRO A 111 -14.16 -17.43 -0.30
CA PRO A 111 -14.01 -16.80 -1.60
C PRO A 111 -15.00 -15.64 -1.80
N VAL A 112 -14.49 -14.47 -2.21
CA VAL A 112 -15.25 -13.31 -2.65
C VAL A 112 -15.27 -13.28 -4.18
N THR A 113 -16.44 -13.09 -4.79
CA THR A 113 -16.53 -12.90 -6.25
C THR A 113 -16.25 -11.43 -6.58
N VAL A 114 -15.06 -11.18 -7.10
CA VAL A 114 -14.54 -9.83 -7.36
C VAL A 114 -14.83 -9.36 -8.78
N LYS A 115 -15.14 -10.30 -9.68
CA LYS A 115 -15.58 -10.03 -11.04
C LYS A 115 -16.61 -11.06 -11.45
N SER A 116 -17.68 -10.63 -12.10
CA SER A 116 -18.68 -11.49 -12.73
C SER A 116 -19.05 -10.97 -14.12
N GLY A 117 -19.45 -11.89 -15.00
CA GLY A 117 -19.97 -11.57 -16.33
C GLY A 117 -18.97 -11.79 -17.47
N GLY A 118 -19.11 -11.01 -18.54
CA GLY A 118 -18.29 -11.17 -19.74
C GLY A 118 -16.86 -10.67 -19.55
N LEU A 119 -15.86 -11.57 -19.53
CA LEU A 119 -14.45 -11.15 -19.61
C LEU A 119 -14.05 -11.01 -21.07
N THR A 120 -13.74 -9.78 -21.49
CA THR A 120 -13.28 -9.53 -22.86
C THR A 120 -11.79 -9.33 -22.89
N VAL A 121 -11.13 -10.10 -23.76
CA VAL A 121 -9.70 -10.07 -23.99
C VAL A 121 -9.50 -9.47 -25.37
N ASN A 122 -8.95 -8.26 -25.41
CA ASN A 122 -8.63 -7.52 -26.63
C ASN A 122 -7.18 -7.03 -26.55
N THR A 123 -6.34 -7.48 -27.47
CA THR A 123 -4.94 -7.04 -27.57
C THR A 123 -4.61 -6.76 -29.01
N THR A 124 -3.81 -5.72 -29.24
CA THR A 124 -3.27 -5.41 -30.56
C THR A 124 -1.79 -5.76 -30.67
N THR A 125 -1.12 -6.04 -29.54
CA THR A 125 0.32 -6.33 -29.46
C THR A 125 0.61 -7.55 -28.56
N SER A 126 1.82 -8.13 -28.67
CA SER A 126 2.22 -9.30 -27.88
C SER A 126 3.73 -9.30 -27.57
N PRO A 127 4.16 -9.68 -26.35
CA PRO A 127 3.34 -10.05 -25.20
C PRO A 127 2.73 -8.81 -24.52
N GLN A 128 1.52 -8.95 -23.96
CA GLN A 128 0.83 -7.85 -23.28
C GLN A 128 0.13 -8.38 -22.02
N TYR A 129 0.15 -7.60 -20.95
CA TYR A 129 -0.75 -7.78 -19.82
C TYR A 129 -2.14 -7.26 -20.17
N ILE A 130 -3.16 -8.05 -19.88
CA ILE A 130 -4.54 -7.59 -19.91
C ILE A 130 -5.02 -7.61 -18.48
N ARG A 131 -5.34 -6.43 -17.97
CA ARG A 131 -5.95 -6.24 -16.67
C ARG A 131 -7.46 -6.18 -16.83
N PHE A 132 -8.14 -6.79 -15.87
CA PHE A 132 -9.58 -6.70 -15.72
C PHE A 132 -9.86 -5.83 -14.50
N VAL A 133 -10.57 -4.73 -14.71
CA VAL A 133 -11.16 -3.94 -13.61
C VAL A 133 -12.16 -4.82 -12.90
N LEU A 134 -11.98 -4.98 -11.59
CA LEU A 134 -12.84 -5.80 -10.74
C LEU A 134 -14.17 -5.07 -10.52
N ASP A 135 -15.28 -5.83 -10.49
CA ASP A 135 -16.60 -5.27 -10.18
C ASP A 135 -16.69 -4.90 -8.69
N GLN A 136 -16.00 -5.68 -7.86
CA GLN A 136 -15.79 -5.42 -6.45
C GLN A 136 -14.30 -5.62 -6.17
N PRO A 137 -13.57 -4.57 -5.78
CA PRO A 137 -12.19 -4.69 -5.35
C PRO A 137 -12.03 -5.64 -4.15
N TYR A 138 -10.83 -6.20 -3.97
CA TYR A 138 -10.55 -7.16 -2.91
C TYR A 138 -9.50 -6.63 -1.94
N ASN A 139 -9.85 -6.54 -0.66
CA ASN A 139 -8.93 -6.10 0.39
C ASN A 139 -8.02 -7.26 0.80
N TYR A 140 -6.72 -7.10 0.58
CA TYR A 140 -5.68 -8.05 0.96
C TYR A 140 -4.95 -7.54 2.21
N ASP A 141 -5.08 -8.28 3.31
CA ASP A 141 -4.60 -7.87 4.65
C ASP A 141 -3.13 -8.26 4.98
N GLY A 142 -2.44 -8.91 4.04
CA GLY A 142 -1.05 -9.36 4.23
C GLY A 142 -0.83 -10.58 5.15
N GLN A 143 -1.86 -11.12 5.83
CA GLN A 143 -1.74 -12.22 6.80
C GLN A 143 -1.52 -13.60 6.15
N GLY A 144 -1.71 -13.72 4.83
CA GLY A 144 -1.63 -15.00 4.13
C GLY A 144 -1.36 -14.87 2.63
N ASN A 145 -1.33 -16.01 1.94
CA ASN A 145 -1.19 -16.03 0.49
C ASN A 145 -2.54 -15.72 -0.17
N LEU A 146 -2.54 -15.06 -1.33
CA LEU A 146 -3.76 -14.79 -2.10
C LEU A 146 -4.10 -16.00 -2.99
N THR A 147 -5.26 -16.60 -2.75
CA THR A 147 -5.87 -17.59 -3.64
C THR A 147 -6.73 -16.88 -4.67
N VAL A 148 -6.39 -17.05 -5.95
CA VAL A 148 -7.19 -16.54 -7.07
C VAL A 148 -7.81 -17.73 -7.81
N GLU A 149 -9.12 -17.69 -7.99
CA GLU A 149 -9.89 -18.64 -8.79
C GLU A 149 -10.52 -17.93 -9.99
N ILE A 150 -10.35 -18.52 -11.16
CA ILE A 150 -11.10 -18.19 -12.36
C ILE A 150 -12.09 -19.32 -12.60
N TYR A 151 -13.36 -18.95 -12.62
CA TYR A 151 -14.46 -19.88 -12.75
C TYR A 151 -15.24 -19.53 -14.02
N MET A 152 -15.47 -20.52 -14.88
CA MET A 152 -16.26 -20.33 -16.09
C MET A 152 -17.32 -21.43 -16.20
N PRO A 153 -18.58 -21.14 -15.81
CA PRO A 153 -19.66 -22.11 -15.74
C PRO A 153 -20.18 -22.55 -17.09
N THR A 154 -19.98 -21.75 -18.14
CA THR A 154 -20.51 -22.01 -19.49
C THR A 154 -19.36 -21.93 -20.50
N ALA A 155 -19.32 -22.85 -21.46
CA ALA A 155 -18.33 -22.77 -22.54
C ALA A 155 -18.57 -21.54 -23.43
N PRO A 156 -17.53 -20.83 -23.89
CA PRO A 156 -17.69 -19.74 -24.85
C PRO A 156 -18.18 -20.30 -26.20
N SER A 157 -18.86 -19.47 -26.99
CA SER A 157 -19.31 -19.84 -28.34
C SER A 157 -18.19 -19.91 -29.38
N SER A 158 -16.99 -19.41 -29.05
CA SER A 158 -15.86 -19.32 -29.97
C SER A 158 -14.89 -20.50 -29.82
N THR A 159 -14.28 -20.93 -30.93
CA THR A 159 -13.24 -21.97 -30.99
C THR A 159 -11.80 -21.42 -30.91
N SER A 160 -11.64 -20.12 -30.63
CA SER A 160 -10.32 -19.45 -30.62
C SER A 160 -9.64 -19.50 -29.25
N TYR A 161 -8.30 -19.53 -29.25
CA TYR A 161 -7.45 -19.71 -28.06
C TYR A 161 -6.55 -18.49 -27.82
N PRO A 162 -6.55 -17.88 -26.63
CA PRO A 162 -5.41 -17.09 -26.19
C PRO A 162 -4.32 -18.04 -25.67
N GLY A 163 -3.11 -17.93 -26.21
CA GLY A 163 -1.93 -18.51 -25.55
C GLY A 163 -1.51 -17.63 -24.39
N PHE A 164 -1.26 -18.22 -23.22
CA PHE A 164 -0.76 -17.50 -22.03
C PHE A 164 0.74 -17.68 -21.92
N ARG A 165 1.41 -16.82 -21.14
CA ARG A 165 2.82 -17.02 -20.77
C ARG A 165 2.92 -17.76 -19.43
N TYR A 166 3.74 -18.80 -19.46
CA TYR A 166 4.09 -19.65 -18.33
C TYR A 166 5.60 -19.69 -18.16
N GLY A 167 6.04 -20.09 -16.98
CA GLY A 167 7.30 -20.81 -16.92
C GLY A 167 7.33 -21.89 -15.86
N SER A 168 8.39 -22.69 -15.96
CA SER A 168 8.69 -23.76 -15.02
C SER A 168 9.19 -23.15 -13.73
N ASN A 169 8.34 -23.13 -12.71
CA ASN A 169 8.73 -22.73 -11.35
C ASN A 169 8.17 -23.72 -10.33
N SER A 170 9.05 -24.26 -9.49
CA SER A 170 8.70 -25.12 -8.36
C SER A 170 7.99 -24.37 -7.22
N ALA A 171 8.08 -23.04 -7.19
CA ALA A 171 7.38 -22.18 -6.22
C ALA A 171 5.97 -21.77 -6.66
N SER A 172 5.34 -22.56 -7.53
CA SER A 172 3.98 -22.27 -8.00
C SER A 172 3.09 -23.50 -7.95
N CYS A 173 1.81 -23.29 -7.63
CA CYS A 173 0.82 -24.34 -7.67
C CYS A 173 -0.47 -23.85 -8.31
N ARG A 174 -1.09 -24.74 -9.06
CA ARG A 174 -2.43 -24.57 -9.62
C ARG A 174 -3.27 -25.83 -9.45
N VAL A 175 -4.58 -25.63 -9.41
CA VAL A 175 -5.61 -26.67 -9.44
C VAL A 175 -6.53 -26.35 -10.60
N TYR A 176 -6.76 -27.34 -11.46
CA TYR A 176 -7.57 -27.11 -12.65
C TYR A 176 -8.50 -28.29 -12.95
N SER A 177 -9.67 -27.96 -13.48
CA SER A 177 -10.66 -28.91 -13.98
C SER A 177 -11.15 -28.40 -15.33
N TYR A 178 -11.15 -29.29 -16.33
CA TYR A 178 -11.69 -29.03 -17.66
C TYR A 178 -13.02 -29.75 -17.84
N ASN A 179 -13.90 -29.21 -18.69
CA ASN A 179 -15.20 -29.78 -19.02
C ASN A 179 -16.15 -29.96 -17.83
N ASN A 180 -15.81 -29.36 -16.67
CA ASN A 180 -16.62 -29.44 -15.47
C ASN A 180 -16.30 -28.24 -14.59
N SER A 181 -17.08 -27.17 -14.74
CA SER A 181 -17.01 -25.99 -13.89
C SER A 181 -17.49 -26.30 -12.47
N THR A 182 -18.49 -27.15 -12.31
CA THR A 182 -19.02 -27.60 -11.01
C THR A 182 -18.09 -28.54 -10.25
N ALA A 183 -16.88 -28.78 -10.76
CA ALA A 183 -15.91 -29.63 -10.11
C ALA A 183 -15.56 -29.08 -8.71
N THR A 184 -15.70 -29.94 -7.71
CA THR A 184 -15.27 -29.67 -6.33
C THR A 184 -13.78 -29.93 -6.13
N SER A 185 -13.17 -30.70 -7.03
CA SER A 185 -11.74 -31.00 -7.07
C SER A 185 -11.18 -30.96 -8.49
N GLY A 186 -9.88 -30.72 -8.64
CA GLY A 186 -9.18 -30.71 -9.92
C GLY A 186 -7.82 -31.40 -9.89
N SER A 187 -7.17 -31.43 -11.04
CA SER A 187 -5.78 -31.86 -11.18
C SER A 187 -4.86 -30.79 -10.61
N LYS A 188 -3.95 -31.19 -9.70
CA LYS A 188 -2.90 -30.31 -9.16
C LYS A 188 -1.69 -30.31 -10.09
N GLY A 189 -1.20 -29.13 -10.46
CA GLY A 189 0.05 -28.95 -11.20
C GLY A 189 1.02 -28.09 -10.41
N THR A 190 2.26 -28.56 -10.22
CA THR A 190 3.28 -27.91 -9.39
C THR A 190 4.44 -27.28 -10.17
N ASN A 191 4.33 -27.21 -11.50
CA ASN A 191 5.41 -26.77 -12.39
C ASN A 191 4.98 -25.70 -13.39
N PHE A 192 3.82 -25.08 -13.20
CA PHE A 192 3.24 -24.14 -14.15
C PHE A 192 2.63 -22.96 -13.40
N ALA A 193 3.27 -21.81 -13.53
CA ALA A 193 2.79 -20.54 -13.03
C ALA A 193 2.41 -19.62 -14.19
N GLN A 194 1.26 -18.97 -14.12
CA GLN A 194 0.92 -17.93 -15.08
C GLN A 194 1.65 -16.65 -14.73
N ASN A 195 2.12 -15.94 -15.75
CA ASN A 195 2.53 -14.56 -15.55
C ASN A 195 1.27 -13.73 -15.25
N TRP A 196 1.29 -13.06 -14.11
CA TRP A 196 0.18 -12.26 -13.62
C TRP A 196 0.66 -10.87 -13.24
N GLU A 197 -0.27 -9.94 -13.25
CA GLU A 197 -0.10 -8.56 -12.80
C GLU A 197 -1.36 -8.17 -12.04
N MET A 198 -1.20 -7.36 -11.01
CA MET A 198 -2.32 -6.76 -10.29
C MET A 198 -1.99 -5.31 -9.96
N LEU A 199 -3.05 -4.53 -9.78
CA LEU A 199 -2.99 -3.19 -9.24
C LEU A 199 -3.43 -3.27 -7.78
N LEU A 200 -2.49 -2.99 -6.86
CA LEU A 200 -2.74 -2.88 -5.43
C LEU A 200 -2.78 -1.39 -5.06
N GLU A 201 -3.93 -0.93 -4.59
CA GLU A 201 -4.15 0.40 -4.04
C GLU A 201 -3.85 0.34 -2.53
N THR A 202 -2.82 1.06 -2.07
CA THR A 202 -2.45 1.09 -0.63
C THR A 202 -3.08 2.26 0.13
N GLY A 203 -3.91 3.06 -0.52
CA GLY A 203 -4.62 4.17 0.10
C GLY A 203 -5.99 4.43 -0.51
N SER A 204 -6.69 5.40 0.04
CA SER A 204 -7.89 5.99 -0.54
C SER A 204 -7.74 7.49 -0.70
N THR A 205 -8.22 8.01 -1.82
CA THR A 205 -8.22 9.44 -2.12
C THR A 205 -9.55 10.08 -1.74
N TRP A 206 -9.46 11.21 -1.04
CA TRP A 206 -10.61 12.01 -0.68
C TRP A 206 -11.24 12.65 -1.92
N THR A 207 -12.51 12.34 -2.16
CA THR A 207 -13.33 12.93 -3.21
C THR A 207 -14.19 14.09 -2.70
N GLY A 208 -14.53 14.08 -1.41
CA GLY A 208 -15.41 15.06 -0.76
C GLY A 208 -16.81 15.13 -1.39
N ALA A 209 -17.27 14.09 -2.10
CA ALA A 209 -18.45 14.16 -2.94
C ALA A 209 -19.76 14.41 -2.18
N ASN A 210 -19.86 13.94 -0.94
CA ASN A 210 -21.08 14.03 -0.12
C ASN A 210 -21.03 15.18 0.89
N SER A 211 -19.92 15.33 1.62
CA SER A 211 -19.79 16.22 2.76
C SER A 211 -18.31 16.46 3.16
N SER A 212 -18.07 17.19 4.24
CA SER A 212 -16.73 17.30 4.87
C SER A 212 -16.46 16.22 5.94
N ASP A 213 -17.42 15.32 6.22
CA ASP A 213 -17.27 14.30 7.26
C ASP A 213 -16.28 13.21 6.79
N TRP A 214 -15.13 13.11 7.47
CA TRP A 214 -14.12 12.07 7.21
C TRP A 214 -14.70 10.67 7.20
N ASN A 215 -15.69 10.40 8.05
CA ASN A 215 -16.26 9.07 8.23
C ASN A 215 -17.44 8.77 7.29
N ASP A 216 -17.76 9.66 6.34
CA ASP A 216 -18.74 9.36 5.30
C ASP A 216 -18.05 8.58 4.17
N PRO A 217 -18.38 7.28 3.98
CA PRO A 217 -17.72 6.46 2.97
C PRO A 217 -17.95 6.97 1.54
N GLY A 218 -18.98 7.79 1.29
CA GLY A 218 -19.17 8.38 -0.03
C GLY A 218 -18.29 9.60 -0.31
N ASN A 219 -17.43 10.01 0.64
CA ASN A 219 -16.38 11.00 0.41
C ASN A 219 -15.05 10.37 -0.05
N TRP A 220 -14.96 9.04 -0.15
CA TRP A 220 -13.74 8.32 -0.52
C TRP A 220 -13.94 7.56 -1.83
N ASP A 221 -12.88 7.43 -2.63
CA ASP A 221 -12.87 6.57 -3.82
C ASP A 221 -12.62 5.08 -3.50
N GLY A 222 -12.27 4.81 -2.24
CA GLY A 222 -12.09 3.50 -1.64
C GLY A 222 -12.86 3.37 -0.34
N GLU A 223 -12.20 2.86 0.69
CA GLU A 223 -12.76 2.77 2.04
C GLU A 223 -12.31 3.98 2.86
N ILE A 224 -13.01 4.24 3.97
CA ILE A 224 -12.56 5.25 4.94
C ILE A 224 -11.17 4.80 5.43
N PRO A 225 -10.14 5.67 5.40
CA PRO A 225 -8.83 5.35 5.90
C PRO A 225 -8.87 4.85 7.35
N THR A 226 -7.98 3.91 7.64
CA THR A 226 -7.81 3.27 8.95
C THR A 226 -6.33 3.07 9.23
N PHE A 227 -5.93 2.48 10.35
CA PHE A 227 -4.52 2.15 10.58
C PHE A 227 -3.88 1.22 9.53
N GLU A 228 -4.67 0.55 8.66
CA GLU A 228 -4.22 -0.34 7.58
C GLU A 228 -4.40 0.26 6.17
N LEU A 229 -5.00 1.45 6.05
CA LEU A 229 -5.28 2.09 4.76
C LEU A 229 -4.87 3.57 4.79
N GLY A 230 -4.00 3.96 3.86
CA GLY A 230 -3.57 5.34 3.71
C GLY A 230 -4.68 6.29 3.25
N ALA A 231 -4.49 7.56 3.51
CA ALA A 231 -5.34 8.65 3.03
C ALA A 231 -4.55 9.57 2.11
N GLU A 232 -5.12 9.95 0.98
CA GLU A 232 -4.60 10.98 0.09
C GLU A 232 -5.63 12.10 -0.05
N ILE A 233 -5.24 13.35 0.22
CA ILE A 233 -6.11 14.51 0.07
C ILE A 233 -5.61 15.30 -1.15
N PRO A 234 -6.39 15.35 -2.25
CA PRO A 234 -5.98 16.02 -3.48
C PRO A 234 -6.18 17.55 -3.38
N ASP A 235 -5.86 18.25 -4.46
CA ASP A 235 -6.10 19.70 -4.60
C ASP A 235 -7.56 20.05 -4.27
N ALA A 236 -7.78 20.99 -3.36
CA ALA A 236 -9.11 21.41 -2.92
C ALA A 236 -9.99 21.96 -4.06
N ALA A 237 -9.41 22.42 -5.18
CA ALA A 237 -10.17 22.81 -6.35
C ALA A 237 -10.84 21.62 -7.08
N THR A 238 -10.43 20.39 -6.79
CA THR A 238 -10.96 19.16 -7.40
C THR A 238 -12.03 18.46 -6.56
N THR A 239 -12.18 18.87 -5.29
CA THR A 239 -13.15 18.28 -4.36
C THR A 239 -14.15 19.36 -3.94
N PRO A 240 -15.47 19.04 -3.85
CA PRO A 240 -16.46 20.05 -3.50
C PRO A 240 -16.51 20.36 -2.01
N ASN A 241 -15.94 19.49 -1.16
CA ASN A 241 -15.88 19.66 0.29
C ASN A 241 -14.51 19.19 0.80
N ASP A 242 -13.82 20.02 1.58
CA ASP A 242 -12.56 19.65 2.24
C ASP A 242 -12.84 18.74 3.45
N PRO A 243 -11.97 17.76 3.76
CA PRO A 243 -12.15 16.86 4.91
C PRO A 243 -11.99 17.58 6.26
N VAL A 244 -12.79 17.17 7.24
CA VAL A 244 -12.64 17.51 8.66
C VAL A 244 -12.18 16.28 9.44
N LEU A 245 -10.95 16.31 9.97
CA LEU A 245 -10.38 15.22 10.78
C LEU A 245 -11.18 15.05 12.08
N PRO A 246 -11.74 13.87 12.37
CA PRO A 246 -12.57 13.64 13.54
C PRO A 246 -11.71 13.29 14.77
N ASP A 247 -12.29 13.42 15.97
CA ASP A 247 -11.71 12.81 17.17
C ASP A 247 -11.72 11.29 17.05
N GLY A 248 -10.59 10.65 17.30
CA GLY A 248 -10.40 9.21 17.16
C GLY A 248 -10.30 8.72 15.71
N GLY A 249 -10.17 9.63 14.73
CA GLY A 249 -9.86 9.26 13.35
C GLY A 249 -8.45 8.67 13.23
N GLU A 250 -8.27 7.78 12.26
CA GLU A 250 -7.02 7.05 12.05
C GLU A 250 -6.73 6.91 10.54
N ALA A 251 -5.47 6.92 10.15
CA ALA A 251 -5.02 6.58 8.80
C ALA A 251 -3.64 5.90 8.86
N GLN A 252 -3.34 5.01 7.91
CA GLN A 252 -2.02 4.37 7.82
C GLN A 252 -0.99 5.46 7.55
N GLY A 253 -0.95 6.00 6.34
CA GLY A 253 -0.30 7.27 6.02
C GLY A 253 -1.32 8.37 5.74
N LEU A 254 -0.90 9.63 5.80
CA LEU A 254 -1.70 10.77 5.33
C LEU A 254 -0.86 11.64 4.39
N ALA A 255 -1.25 11.68 3.12
CA ALA A 255 -0.65 12.53 2.11
C ALA A 255 -1.57 13.72 1.80
N LEU A 256 -1.03 14.93 1.92
CA LEU A 256 -1.66 16.19 1.54
C LEU A 256 -0.98 16.71 0.27
N LEU A 257 -1.63 16.55 -0.88
CA LEU A 257 -1.09 17.02 -2.15
C LEU A 257 -1.09 18.56 -2.20
N SER A 258 -0.39 19.12 -3.20
CA SER A 258 -0.33 20.58 -3.38
C SER A 258 -1.73 21.21 -3.45
N ASN A 259 -1.91 22.31 -2.71
CA ASN A 259 -3.18 23.05 -2.57
C ASN A 259 -4.35 22.24 -1.99
N SER A 260 -4.11 21.05 -1.44
CA SER A 260 -5.11 20.39 -0.60
C SER A 260 -5.45 21.24 0.61
N VAL A 261 -6.65 21.07 1.15
CA VAL A 261 -7.08 21.71 2.40
C VAL A 261 -7.60 20.64 3.32
N VAL A 262 -7.11 20.60 4.55
CA VAL A 262 -7.60 19.72 5.61
C VAL A 262 -7.92 20.54 6.83
N LEU A 263 -9.10 20.33 7.38
CA LEU A 263 -9.56 20.98 8.59
C LEU A 263 -9.41 19.99 9.74
N GLY A 264 -8.74 20.38 10.81
CA GLY A 264 -8.86 19.71 12.08
C GLY A 264 -10.21 20.02 12.73
N SER A 265 -10.57 19.20 13.70
CA SER A 265 -11.62 19.51 14.67
C SER A 265 -10.98 19.62 16.07
N THR A 266 -11.55 18.95 17.06
CA THR A 266 -10.99 18.80 18.41
C THR A 266 -10.73 17.33 18.67
N GLY A 267 -9.69 17.00 19.43
CA GLY A 267 -9.40 15.60 19.80
C GLY A 267 -8.09 15.11 19.20
N THR A 268 -7.97 13.80 18.99
CA THR A 268 -6.76 13.17 18.47
C THR A 268 -7.04 12.46 17.15
N PHE A 269 -6.21 12.72 16.13
CA PHE A 269 -6.17 11.96 14.89
C PHE A 269 -4.84 11.20 14.80
N LYS A 270 -4.87 9.89 14.52
CA LYS A 270 -3.66 9.05 14.53
C LYS A 270 -3.16 8.76 13.12
N VAL A 271 -1.84 8.80 12.97
CA VAL A 271 -1.12 8.38 11.76
C VAL A 271 -0.10 7.30 12.13
N PHE A 272 -0.14 6.16 11.44
CA PHE A 272 0.64 4.96 11.76
C PHE A 272 1.91 4.79 10.90
N GLU A 273 1.98 5.49 9.77
CA GLU A 273 3.10 5.59 8.85
C GLU A 273 3.41 7.06 8.62
N ASP A 274 3.64 7.47 7.37
CA ASP A 274 4.18 8.78 7.06
C ASP A 274 3.07 9.85 6.98
N TRP A 275 3.41 11.05 7.44
CA TRP A 275 2.66 12.27 7.14
C TRP A 275 3.40 13.02 6.04
N GLU A 276 2.79 13.11 4.87
CA GLU A 276 3.32 13.79 3.71
C GLU A 276 2.52 15.06 3.45
N ASN A 277 3.19 16.21 3.31
CA ASN A 277 2.51 17.46 2.97
C ASN A 277 3.27 18.21 1.87
N GLU A 278 2.86 18.00 0.63
CA GLU A 278 3.45 18.55 -0.59
C GLU A 278 2.92 19.95 -0.91
N GLY A 279 2.75 20.79 0.11
CA GLY A 279 2.24 22.16 -0.03
C GLY A 279 0.72 22.30 0.15
N GLY A 280 0.08 21.34 0.81
CA GLY A 280 -1.26 21.45 1.33
C GLY A 280 -1.39 22.39 2.54
N ILE A 281 -2.64 22.74 2.84
CA ILE A 281 -3.04 23.58 3.97
C ILE A 281 -3.70 22.70 5.03
N TYR A 282 -3.08 22.58 6.20
CA TYR A 282 -3.71 21.97 7.36
C TYR A 282 -4.09 23.05 8.38
N SER A 283 -5.37 23.08 8.77
CA SER A 283 -5.92 23.99 9.78
C SER A 283 -6.29 23.22 11.05
N PRO A 284 -5.41 23.12 12.06
CA PRO A 284 -5.55 22.12 13.12
C PRO A 284 -6.79 22.27 14.03
N GLN A 285 -7.35 23.48 14.23
CA GLN A 285 -8.52 23.77 15.08
C GLN A 285 -8.53 23.14 16.51
N GLY A 286 -7.37 22.72 17.02
CA GLY A 286 -7.25 22.04 18.33
C GLY A 286 -7.08 20.51 18.24
N THR A 287 -7.04 19.94 17.05
CA THR A 287 -6.68 18.53 16.80
C THR A 287 -5.21 18.29 17.16
N VAL A 288 -4.95 17.16 17.81
CA VAL A 288 -3.63 16.60 18.04
C VAL A 288 -3.37 15.55 16.96
N ILE A 289 -2.30 15.72 16.18
CA ILE A 289 -1.81 14.66 15.30
C ILE A 289 -0.90 13.76 16.12
N GLU A 290 -1.33 12.51 16.32
CA GLU A 290 -0.59 11.50 17.06
C GLU A 290 0.08 10.51 16.09
N TYR A 291 1.41 10.44 16.15
CA TYR A 291 2.21 9.48 15.41
C TYR A 291 2.32 8.20 16.25
N ALA A 292 1.55 7.18 15.89
CA ALA A 292 1.28 5.97 16.68
C ALA A 292 1.77 4.67 16.02
N GLY A 293 2.61 4.78 14.99
CA GLY A 293 3.13 3.65 14.22
C GLY A 293 3.99 2.68 15.02
N SER A 294 4.30 1.54 14.39
CA SER A 294 5.31 0.60 14.87
C SER A 294 6.58 0.58 14.01
N GLY A 295 6.53 1.13 12.80
CA GLY A 295 7.68 1.28 11.90
C GLY A 295 8.33 2.65 12.02
N LYS A 296 9.33 2.91 11.17
CA LYS A 296 9.82 4.27 10.96
C LYS A 296 8.69 5.13 10.41
N GLN A 297 8.61 6.36 10.88
CA GLN A 297 7.67 7.35 10.34
C GLN A 297 8.44 8.59 9.90
N SER A 298 8.01 9.18 8.80
CA SER A 298 8.54 10.43 8.29
C SER A 298 7.45 11.51 8.32
N ILE A 299 7.87 12.75 8.59
CA ILE A 299 7.00 13.92 8.61
C ILE A 299 7.60 14.93 7.65
N THR A 300 6.87 15.27 6.60
CA THR A 300 7.11 16.47 5.80
C THR A 300 6.07 17.52 6.16
N SER A 301 6.55 18.67 6.58
CA SER A 301 5.74 19.83 6.90
C SER A 301 5.67 20.73 5.68
N GLY A 302 4.49 20.78 5.07
CA GLY A 302 4.22 21.68 3.95
C GLY A 302 4.19 23.15 4.40
N LEU A 303 3.31 23.95 3.80
CA LEU A 303 3.34 25.41 3.96
C LEU A 303 2.89 25.93 5.34
N ASN A 304 2.32 25.09 6.22
CA ASN A 304 1.67 25.52 7.47
C ASN A 304 2.05 24.66 8.68
N SER A 305 1.90 25.25 9.88
CA SER A 305 2.17 24.58 11.15
C SER A 305 1.16 23.46 11.46
N ILE A 306 1.65 22.31 11.93
CA ILE A 306 0.86 21.12 12.26
C ILE A 306 0.02 21.28 13.57
N GLY A 307 0.12 22.42 14.27
CA GLY A 307 -0.63 22.65 15.51
C GLY A 307 -0.08 21.80 16.67
N SER A 308 -0.92 20.95 17.27
CA SER A 308 -0.47 20.03 18.34
C SER A 308 -0.01 18.70 17.75
N ILE A 309 1.15 18.23 18.20
CA ILE A 309 1.78 16.98 17.77
C ILE A 309 2.03 16.11 18.99
N ARG A 310 1.77 14.81 18.88
CA ARG A 310 2.21 13.81 19.85
C ARG A 310 2.97 12.69 19.15
N ILE A 311 4.15 12.36 19.65
CA ILE A 311 4.94 11.21 19.20
C ILE A 311 4.75 10.09 20.23
N SER A 312 3.98 9.06 19.85
CA SER A 312 3.68 7.90 20.70
C SER A 312 4.29 6.59 20.19
N ASN A 313 4.86 6.59 18.98
CA ASN A 313 5.64 5.47 18.45
C ASN A 313 6.86 5.20 19.33
N THR A 314 6.84 4.07 20.04
CA THR A 314 7.93 3.59 20.90
C THR A 314 8.73 2.46 20.26
N SER A 315 8.39 2.05 19.04
CA SER A 315 8.98 0.87 18.40
C SER A 315 10.12 1.24 17.44
N ASP A 316 10.04 2.42 16.81
CA ASP A 316 11.09 2.94 15.94
C ASP A 316 11.17 4.48 16.03
N THR A 317 11.99 5.07 15.17
CA THR A 317 12.24 6.51 15.09
C THR A 317 11.20 7.20 14.22
N VAL A 318 10.63 8.29 14.73
CA VAL A 318 9.89 9.27 13.91
C VAL A 318 10.86 10.36 13.46
N THR A 319 10.83 10.76 12.20
CA THR A 319 11.79 11.68 11.61
C THR A 319 11.09 12.88 10.96
N PHE A 320 11.44 14.10 11.35
CA PHE A 320 11.11 15.29 10.54
C PHE A 320 12.12 15.41 9.39
N VAL A 321 11.63 15.29 8.17
CA VAL A 321 12.46 15.25 6.95
C VAL A 321 12.78 16.66 6.43
N ASP A 322 11.94 17.64 6.73
CA ASP A 322 12.08 19.03 6.28
C ASP A 322 12.06 20.03 7.45
N GLU A 323 12.07 21.33 7.13
CA GLU A 323 12.00 22.41 8.11
C GLU A 323 10.63 22.39 8.82
N CYS A 324 10.60 21.79 10.01
CA CYS A 324 9.40 21.80 10.83
C CYS A 324 9.24 23.14 11.55
N SER A 325 8.20 23.89 11.17
CA SER A 325 7.71 25.02 11.95
C SER A 325 6.38 24.66 12.63
N ALA A 326 6.40 24.56 13.96
CA ALA A 326 5.17 24.47 14.75
C ALA A 326 4.94 25.84 15.40
N ALA A 327 3.95 26.56 14.89
CA ALA A 327 3.70 27.95 15.24
C ALA A 327 2.43 28.13 16.09
N ASN A 328 2.57 29.04 17.04
CA ASN A 328 1.59 29.94 17.64
C ASN A 328 0.48 29.39 18.55
N THR A 329 0.14 28.10 18.53
CA THR A 329 -0.72 27.48 19.57
C THR A 329 -0.65 25.96 19.48
N GLY A 330 -0.36 25.26 20.59
CA GLY A 330 -0.44 23.80 20.64
C GLY A 330 0.44 23.14 21.70
N THR A 331 0.37 21.82 21.77
CA THR A 331 1.28 20.99 22.56
C THR A 331 2.12 20.12 21.63
N PHE A 332 3.42 20.09 21.85
CA PHE A 332 4.33 19.10 21.28
C PHE A 332 4.71 18.11 22.38
N ALA A 333 4.27 16.87 22.25
CA ALA A 333 4.44 15.82 23.25
C ALA A 333 5.26 14.65 22.71
N LEU A 334 6.26 14.20 23.47
CA LEU A 334 6.95 12.91 23.26
C LEU A 334 6.63 11.99 24.42
N ASP A 335 6.11 10.81 24.11
CA ASP A 335 5.82 9.79 25.11
C ASP A 335 7.07 9.06 25.60
N GLN A 336 6.93 8.35 26.72
CA GLN A 336 8.03 7.55 27.26
C GLN A 336 8.45 6.45 26.28
N GLY A 337 9.73 6.43 25.92
CA GLY A 337 10.30 5.43 25.01
C GLY A 337 10.22 5.79 23.53
N SER A 338 9.53 6.87 23.15
CA SER A 338 9.56 7.34 21.76
C SER A 338 10.91 7.96 21.40
N VAL A 339 11.33 7.80 20.14
CA VAL A 339 12.53 8.43 19.60
C VAL A 339 12.14 9.35 18.44
N LEU A 340 12.51 10.62 18.55
CA LEU A 340 12.34 11.61 17.49
C LEU A 340 13.71 11.97 16.88
N LYS A 341 13.79 12.04 15.55
CA LYS A 341 14.94 12.54 14.80
C LYS A 341 14.55 13.77 13.99
N PHE A 342 15.49 14.70 13.85
CA PHE A 342 15.41 15.80 12.88
C PHE A 342 16.50 15.60 11.83
N ASP A 343 16.11 15.57 10.56
CA ASP A 343 17.03 15.49 9.41
C ASP A 343 17.31 16.86 8.79
N SER A 344 16.58 17.88 9.22
CA SER A 344 16.77 19.27 8.79
C SER A 344 17.52 20.11 9.84
N ASP A 345 18.23 21.13 9.35
CA ASP A 345 19.08 22.00 10.18
C ASP A 345 18.30 23.02 11.03
N THR A 346 16.98 23.14 10.82
CA THR A 346 16.16 24.19 11.46
C THR A 346 14.90 23.62 12.10
N LEU A 347 14.79 23.84 13.40
CA LEU A 347 13.63 23.51 14.21
C LEU A 347 13.09 24.79 14.84
N ASN A 348 11.86 25.17 14.49
CA ASN A 348 11.23 26.39 14.99
C ASN A 348 9.93 26.09 15.75
N PHE A 349 10.05 26.06 17.09
CA PHE A 349 8.90 26.06 17.99
C PHE A 349 8.71 27.47 18.55
N THR A 350 7.68 28.16 18.08
CA THR A 350 7.29 29.46 18.63
C THR A 350 5.91 29.35 19.27
N GLY A 351 5.82 29.56 20.58
CA GLY A 351 4.54 29.56 21.32
C GLY A 351 3.92 28.18 21.57
N VAL A 352 4.71 27.11 21.52
CA VAL A 352 4.27 25.73 21.74
C VAL A 352 4.55 25.28 23.18
N THR A 353 3.63 24.53 23.79
CA THR A 353 3.89 23.83 25.06
C THR A 353 4.65 22.54 24.76
N PHE A 354 5.85 22.40 25.29
CA PHE A 354 6.70 21.24 25.04
C PHE A 354 6.67 20.27 26.23
N GLN A 355 6.28 19.03 25.97
CA GLN A 355 6.26 17.92 26.92
C GLN A 355 7.15 16.81 26.39
N ASN A 356 8.20 16.43 27.12
CA ASN A 356 9.11 15.39 26.66
C ASN A 356 9.32 14.33 27.74
N ALA A 357 8.86 13.11 27.45
CA ALA A 357 9.19 11.89 28.18
C ALA A 357 10.04 10.91 27.34
N GLY A 358 10.37 11.27 26.09
CA GLY A 358 11.11 10.44 25.13
C GLY A 358 12.55 10.88 24.89
N THR A 359 13.11 10.45 23.76
CA THR A 359 14.46 10.78 23.29
C THR A 359 14.39 11.65 22.04
N ILE A 360 15.20 12.70 21.98
CA ILE A 360 15.38 13.54 20.78
C ILE A 360 16.80 13.36 20.26
N ASN A 361 16.91 12.91 19.02
CA ASN A 361 18.14 12.81 18.26
C ASN A 361 18.20 13.99 17.29
N LEU A 362 19.14 14.90 17.52
CA LEU A 362 19.48 15.93 16.55
C LEU A 362 20.39 15.25 15.54
N GLY A 363 19.90 14.98 14.32
CA GLY A 363 20.69 14.43 13.23
C GLY A 363 21.71 15.48 12.78
N LEU A 364 22.83 15.58 13.49
CA LEU A 364 23.92 16.47 13.13
C LEU A 364 24.67 15.81 11.97
N ASP A 365 24.14 15.92 10.76
CA ASP A 365 24.70 15.29 9.56
C ASP A 365 25.97 16.00 9.03
N GLY A 366 26.70 16.70 9.91
CA GLY A 366 27.94 17.42 9.61
C GLY A 366 27.75 18.86 9.15
N GLY A 367 26.51 19.31 8.92
CA GLY A 367 26.13 20.72 8.84
C GLY A 367 25.81 21.24 10.24
N GLY A 368 26.21 22.46 10.58
CA GLY A 368 25.94 23.03 11.91
C GLY A 368 24.45 23.22 12.14
N THR A 369 23.78 22.22 12.73
CA THR A 369 22.37 22.31 13.12
C THR A 369 22.19 23.37 14.20
N VAL A 370 21.25 24.30 13.98
CA VAL A 370 20.95 25.37 14.94
C VAL A 370 19.62 25.08 15.59
N VAL A 371 19.65 24.55 16.81
CA VAL A 371 18.44 24.39 17.63
C VAL A 371 18.14 25.71 18.35
N THR A 372 17.12 26.43 17.88
CA THR A 372 16.66 27.67 18.52
C THR A 372 15.39 27.39 19.33
N LEU A 373 15.53 27.31 20.65
CA LEU A 373 14.40 27.17 21.57
C LEU A 373 14.00 28.55 22.12
N GLN A 374 13.00 29.20 21.50
CA GLN A 374 12.45 30.45 22.02
C GLN A 374 11.23 30.18 22.90
N SER A 375 11.38 30.44 24.21
CA SER A 375 10.33 30.35 25.24
C SER A 375 9.69 28.96 25.43
N ILE A 376 10.41 28.05 26.10
CA ILE A 376 9.82 26.79 26.57
C ILE A 376 9.04 27.04 27.85
N THR A 377 7.72 26.82 27.81
CA THR A 377 6.91 26.70 29.03
C THR A 377 6.77 25.23 29.36
N THR A 378 7.54 24.74 30.35
CA THR A 378 7.34 23.40 30.90
C THR A 378 6.29 23.47 32.01
N SER A 379 5.29 22.59 31.95
CA SER A 379 4.38 22.38 33.08
C SER A 379 4.52 20.95 33.58
N GLY A 380 4.87 20.77 34.85
CA GLY A 380 4.64 19.50 35.57
C GLY A 380 5.77 18.49 35.73
N GLN A 381 6.99 18.68 35.19
CA GLN A 381 8.14 17.79 35.46
C GLN A 381 9.44 18.59 35.59
N ASN A 382 10.26 18.25 36.59
CA ASN A 382 11.64 18.73 36.71
C ASN A 382 12.37 18.44 35.39
N LEU A 383 13.00 19.45 34.79
CA LEU A 383 14.03 19.22 33.78
C LEU A 383 15.23 18.54 34.46
N GLY A 384 15.11 17.25 34.74
CA GLY A 384 16.25 16.40 35.01
C GLY A 384 17.11 16.42 33.76
N ASN A 385 18.14 17.26 33.77
CA ASN A 385 19.13 17.44 32.71
C ASN A 385 18.56 17.39 31.29
N VAL A 386 18.17 18.55 30.73
CA VAL A 386 18.24 18.71 29.27
C VAL A 386 19.73 18.65 28.91
N ALA A 387 20.25 17.44 28.75
CA ALA A 387 21.59 17.21 28.24
C ALA A 387 21.55 17.51 26.74
N ILE A 388 21.72 18.78 26.38
CA ILE A 388 22.12 19.15 25.02
C ILE A 388 23.58 18.72 24.90
N SER A 389 23.84 17.44 24.62
CA SER A 389 25.18 17.01 24.24
C SER A 389 25.41 17.43 22.79
N VAL A 390 25.92 18.64 22.60
CA VAL A 390 26.56 18.99 21.34
C VAL A 390 27.86 18.19 21.30
N LEU A 391 27.81 17.01 20.68
CA LEU A 391 29.03 16.28 20.37
C LEU A 391 29.64 16.96 19.15
N ASP A 392 30.32 18.08 19.40
CA ASP A 392 31.12 18.73 18.38
C ASP A 392 32.23 17.73 18.01
N ALA A 393 32.09 17.11 16.84
CA ALA A 393 33.20 16.40 16.22
C ALA A 393 34.19 17.49 15.81
N MET A 394 35.03 17.93 16.76
CA MET A 394 36.21 18.72 16.43
C MET A 394 37.06 17.84 15.52
N ASP A 395 36.95 18.07 14.21
CA ASP A 395 37.89 17.56 13.23
C ASP A 395 39.31 17.93 13.69
N SER A 396 40.13 16.89 13.86
CA SER A 396 41.57 16.96 14.07
C SER A 396 42.33 16.98 12.75
#